data_AF-A0A6H1ZQF8-F1
#
_entry.id   AF-A0A6H1ZQF8-F1
#
_cell.length_a   1.000
_cell.length_b   1.000
_cell.length_c   1.000
_cell.angle_alpha   90.00
_cell.angle_beta   90.00
_cell.angle_gamma   90.00
#
_symmetry.space_group_name_H-M   'P 1'
#
loop_
_entity.id
_entity.type
_entity.pdbx_description
1 polymer ?
#
loop_
_entity_poly.entity_id
_entity_poly.type
_entity_poly.pdbx_seq_one_letter_code
_entity_poly.pdbx_strand_id
1 'polypeptide(L)'
;MKTKYMDNPTVREILDQWLTEHGYDGLYTEDGLYTEDCGCVVDNLAACGDLSINCKAGHKIPCDPETCPADGECPFHVGKKADEAKQ
;
A
#
# COMPACT_ATOMS: atom_id res chain seq x y z
N MET A 1 24.79 -24.04 21.32
CA MET A 1 23.47 -24.67 21.07
C MET A 1 22.37 -23.67 21.35
N LYS A 2 21.59 -23.30 20.33
CA LYS A 2 20.17 -22.91 20.36
C LYS A 2 19.74 -22.90 18.90
N THR A 3 19.03 -23.93 18.48
CA THR A 3 18.34 -23.99 17.19
C THR A 3 17.32 -22.84 17.18
N LYS A 4 17.60 -21.79 16.39
CA LYS A 4 16.58 -20.79 16.02
C LYS A 4 15.50 -21.59 15.29
N TYR A 5 14.40 -21.90 15.96
CA TYR A 5 13.16 -22.08 15.22
C TYR A 5 12.93 -20.73 14.53
N MET A 6 13.20 -20.72 13.23
CA MET A 6 12.90 -19.63 12.31
C MET A 6 11.38 -19.58 12.23
N ASP A 7 10.76 -18.66 12.96
CA ASP A 7 9.34 -18.38 12.76
C ASP A 7 9.18 -17.95 11.30
N ASN A 8 8.28 -18.62 10.57
CA ASN A 8 7.93 -18.19 9.22
C ASN A 8 7.40 -16.74 9.33
N PRO A 9 7.85 -15.81 8.50
CA PRO A 9 7.38 -14.44 8.57
C PRO A 9 5.87 -14.39 8.33
N THR A 10 5.19 -13.48 9.01
CA THR A 10 3.80 -13.18 8.72
C THR A 10 3.67 -12.62 7.31
N VAL A 11 2.48 -12.75 6.71
CA VAL A 11 2.20 -12.14 5.40
C VAL A 11 2.49 -10.63 5.43
N ARG A 12 2.20 -9.95 6.55
CA ARG A 12 2.51 -8.54 6.73
C ARG A 12 4.01 -8.26 6.68
N GLU A 13 4.83 -9.04 7.37
CA GLU A 13 6.30 -8.87 7.37
C GLU A 13 6.91 -9.17 6.00
N ILE A 14 6.39 -10.18 5.28
CA ILE A 14 6.80 -10.47 3.90
C ILE A 14 6.51 -9.27 2.99
N LEU A 15 5.30 -8.70 3.10
CA LEU A 15 4.89 -7.57 2.27
C LEU A 15 5.66 -6.29 2.62
N ASP A 16 5.80 -5.97 3.90
CA ASP A 16 6.59 -4.83 4.39
C ASP A 16 8.03 -4.87 3.84
N GLN A 17 8.70 -6.02 4.01
CA GLN A 17 10.04 -6.22 3.49
C GLN A 17 10.09 -6.05 1.97
N TRP A 18 9.18 -6.71 1.23
CA TRP A 18 9.19 -6.64 -0.22
C TRP A 18 8.92 -5.22 -0.75
N LEU A 19 7.93 -4.52 -0.18
CA LEU A 19 7.61 -3.14 -0.57
C LEU A 19 8.80 -2.21 -0.33
N THR A 20 9.42 -2.32 0.85
CA THR A 20 10.60 -1.51 1.22
C THR A 20 11.79 -1.79 0.30
N GLU A 21 12.10 -3.07 0.02
CA GLU A 21 13.20 -3.47 -0.87
C GLU A 21 13.02 -2.98 -2.32
N HIS A 22 11.76 -2.83 -2.76
CA HIS A 22 11.42 -2.38 -4.11
C HIS A 22 11.08 -0.89 -4.20
N GLY A 23 11.11 -0.17 -3.08
CA GLY A 23 10.92 1.29 -3.03
C GLY A 23 9.46 1.76 -3.11
N TYR A 24 8.50 0.91 -2.76
CA TYR A 24 7.08 1.25 -2.69
C TYR A 24 6.70 1.81 -1.31
N ASP A 25 5.72 2.71 -1.28
CA ASP A 25 5.27 3.35 -0.03
C ASP A 25 4.10 2.61 0.64
N GLY A 26 3.46 1.68 -0.06
CA GLY A 26 2.29 0.98 0.43
C GLY A 26 1.55 0.14 -0.60
N LEU A 27 0.27 -0.13 -0.31
CA LEU A 27 -0.65 -0.84 -1.19
C LEU A 27 -1.83 0.04 -1.59
N TYR A 28 -2.38 -0.21 -2.78
CA TYR A 28 -3.61 0.40 -3.30
C TYR A 28 -4.44 -0.64 -4.06
N THR A 29 -5.69 -0.30 -4.39
CA THR A 29 -6.61 -1.18 -5.15
C THR A 29 -7.21 -0.40 -6.31
N GLU A 30 -7.35 -1.03 -7.49
CA GLU A 30 -7.94 -0.41 -8.69
C GLU A 30 -9.46 -0.62 -8.81
N ASP A 31 -10.01 -1.47 -7.95
CA ASP A 31 -11.40 -1.90 -7.91
C ASP A 31 -12.26 -0.84 -7.20
N GLY A 32 -12.53 0.24 -7.94
CA GLY A 32 -13.72 1.11 -8.00
C GLY A 32 -14.43 1.63 -6.74
N LEU A 33 -14.13 1.12 -5.56
CA LEU A 33 -14.76 1.50 -4.29
C LEU A 33 -13.92 2.53 -3.52
N TYR A 34 -12.60 2.55 -3.77
CA TYR A 34 -11.63 3.47 -3.13
C TYR A 34 -10.39 3.67 -4.00
N THR A 35 -10.56 3.83 -5.32
CA THR A 35 -9.44 3.83 -6.30
C THR A 35 -8.37 4.87 -6.03
N GLU A 36 -8.65 5.84 -5.19
CA GLU A 36 -7.70 6.91 -4.87
C GLU A 36 -7.50 7.08 -3.37
N ASP A 37 -8.11 6.27 -2.49
CA ASP A 37 -8.20 6.58 -1.05
C ASP A 37 -7.37 5.70 -0.12
N CYS A 38 -6.51 4.83 -0.66
CA CYS A 38 -5.85 3.86 0.19
C CYS A 38 -4.76 4.51 1.07
N GLY A 39 -5.02 4.62 2.37
CA GLY A 39 -4.04 5.01 3.39
C GLY A 39 -3.12 3.86 3.83
N CYS A 40 -3.06 2.76 3.06
CA CYS A 40 -2.31 1.55 3.38
C CYS A 40 -0.82 1.77 3.11
N VAL A 41 -0.15 2.48 4.00
CA VAL A 41 1.30 2.72 3.95
C VAL A 41 2.06 1.60 4.65
N VAL A 42 3.33 1.40 4.31
CA VAL A 42 4.22 0.40 4.94
C VAL A 42 4.15 0.44 6.48
N ASP A 43 4.21 1.62 7.09
CA ASP A 43 4.16 1.79 8.55
C ASP A 43 2.81 1.37 9.19
N ASN A 44 1.74 1.30 8.40
CA ASN A 44 0.39 0.96 8.84
C ASN A 44 -0.29 0.00 7.85
N LEU A 45 0.49 -0.97 7.37
CA LEU A 45 0.06 -1.88 6.31
C LEU A 45 -1.14 -2.70 6.76
N ALA A 46 -2.14 -2.83 5.88
CA ALA A 46 -3.38 -3.55 6.12
C ALA A 46 -4.25 -3.00 7.26
N ALA A 47 -4.25 -1.67 7.49
CA ALA A 47 -5.12 -1.04 8.48
C ALA A 47 -6.63 -1.28 8.25
N CYS A 48 -7.03 -1.54 7.01
CA CYS A 48 -8.39 -1.94 6.64
C CYS A 48 -8.77 -3.35 7.15
N GLY A 49 -7.80 -4.16 7.59
CA GLY A 49 -7.99 -5.54 8.02
C GLY A 49 -8.18 -6.56 6.89
N ASP A 50 -8.18 -6.11 5.63
CA ASP A 50 -8.44 -6.96 4.47
C ASP A 50 -7.36 -6.77 3.38
N LEU A 51 -6.44 -7.73 3.29
CA LEU A 51 -5.46 -7.83 2.21
C LEU A 51 -6.05 -8.70 1.10
N SER A 52 -6.54 -8.03 0.05
CA SER A 52 -7.13 -8.68 -1.12
C SER A 52 -6.08 -9.03 -2.18
N ILE A 53 -6.41 -10.00 -3.05
CA ILE A 53 -5.64 -10.30 -4.27
C ILE A 53 -5.56 -9.09 -5.23
N ASN A 54 -6.44 -8.10 -5.07
CA ASN A 54 -6.45 -6.89 -5.86
C ASN A 54 -5.53 -5.78 -5.30
N CYS A 55 -4.94 -5.98 -4.12
CA CYS A 55 -3.97 -5.03 -3.58
C CYS A 55 -2.68 -5.04 -4.42
N LYS A 56 -2.29 -3.85 -4.90
CA LYS A 56 -1.13 -3.60 -5.72
C LYS A 56 -0.15 -2.69 -4.99
N ALA A 57 1.15 -2.86 -5.25
CA ALA A 57 2.17 -1.97 -4.71
C ALA A 57 2.05 -0.57 -5.32
N GLY A 58 2.14 0.46 -4.49
CA GLY A 58 1.97 1.85 -4.92
C GLY A 58 2.86 2.83 -4.16
N HIS A 59 2.77 4.08 -4.58
CA HIS A 59 3.52 5.20 -4.02
C HIS A 59 2.60 6.21 -3.38
N LYS A 60 3.14 6.99 -2.43
CA LYS A 60 2.45 8.16 -1.91
C LYS A 60 2.30 9.19 -3.03
N ILE A 61 1.06 9.51 -3.36
CA ILE A 61 0.68 10.55 -4.31
C ILE A 61 -0.07 11.67 -3.57
N PRO A 62 0.00 12.92 -4.04
CA PRO A 62 -0.81 14.00 -3.50
C PRO A 62 -2.31 13.67 -3.54
N CYS A 63 -3.03 14.03 -2.48
CA CYS A 63 -4.49 13.95 -2.44
C CYS A 63 -5.07 15.06 -3.33
N ASP A 64 -5.89 14.67 -4.30
CA ASP A 64 -6.62 15.60 -5.16
C ASP A 64 -8.00 15.85 -4.53
N PRO A 65 -8.27 17.08 -4.04
CA PRO A 65 -9.52 17.38 -3.37
C PRO A 65 -10.74 17.32 -4.30
N GLU A 66 -10.56 17.36 -5.63
CA GLU A 66 -11.67 17.26 -6.58
C GLU A 66 -12.13 15.81 -6.81
N THR A 67 -11.23 14.84 -6.60
CA THR A 67 -11.50 13.42 -6.86
C THR A 67 -11.49 12.55 -5.61
N CYS A 68 -11.01 13.06 -4.48
CA CYS A 68 -10.95 12.36 -3.20
C CYS A 68 -12.35 12.17 -2.56
N PRO A 69 -12.80 10.93 -2.32
CA PRO A 69 -14.04 10.62 -1.58
C PRO A 69 -14.06 11.09 -0.11
N ALA A 70 -12.90 11.35 0.49
CA ALA A 70 -12.77 11.86 1.86
C ALA A 70 -12.75 13.41 1.93
N ASP A 71 -13.46 14.08 1.02
CA ASP A 71 -13.62 15.54 0.94
C ASP A 71 -12.28 16.33 0.81
N GLY A 72 -11.20 15.67 0.40
CA GLY A 72 -9.92 16.32 0.12
C GLY A 72 -9.12 16.78 1.35
N GLU A 73 -9.49 16.34 2.56
CA GLU A 73 -8.76 16.70 3.80
C GLU A 73 -7.55 15.77 4.08
N CYS A 74 -7.24 14.85 3.16
CA CYS A 74 -6.11 13.95 3.27
C CYS A 74 -4.77 14.60 2.89
N PRO A 75 -3.67 14.27 3.59
CA PRO A 75 -2.34 14.72 3.18
C PRO A 75 -1.81 13.98 1.94
N PHE A 76 -2.21 12.72 1.74
CA PHE A 76 -1.74 11.86 0.63
C PHE A 76 -2.65 10.64 0.45
N HIS A 77 -2.44 9.93 -0.65
CA HIS A 77 -2.95 8.58 -0.89
C HIS A 77 -1.84 7.65 -1.39
N VAL A 78 -2.04 6.34 -1.29
CA VAL A 78 -1.21 5.37 -2.01
C VAL A 78 -1.88 5.03 -3.33
N GLY A 79 -1.15 5.18 -4.43
CA GLY A 79 -1.66 4.90 -5.77
C GLY A 79 -0.56 4.59 -6.77
N LYS A 80 -0.96 4.35 -8.03
CA LYS A 80 -0.02 4.15 -9.13
C LYS A 80 0.72 5.46 -9.44
N LYS A 81 2.04 5.41 -9.61
CA LYS A 81 2.80 6.57 -10.05
C LYS A 81 2.51 6.87 -11.53
N ALA A 82 2.24 8.13 -11.85
CA ALA A 82 1.88 8.58 -13.21
C ALA A 82 2.93 8.20 -14.29
N ASP A 83 4.19 8.00 -13.90
CA ASP A 83 5.30 7.69 -14.81
C ASP A 83 5.53 6.19 -15.08
N GLU A 84 4.80 5.29 -14.41
CA GLU A 84 4.96 3.83 -14.57
C GLU A 84 4.04 3.24 -15.66
N ALA A 85 3.45 4.08 -16.50
CA ALA A 85 2.63 3.65 -17.63
C ALA A 85 3.43 3.18 -18.86
N LYS A 86 4.77 3.05 -18.78
CA LYS A 86 5.61 2.59 -19.90
C LYS A 86 6.78 1.74 -19.44
N GLN A 87 6.56 0.44 -19.22
CA GLN A 87 7.55 -0.62 -19.48
C GLN A 87 6.84 -1.81 -20.12
#